data_AF-A0A973JGZ0-F1
#
_entry.id   AF-A0A973JGZ0-F1
#
_cell.length_a   1.000
_cell.length_b   1.000
_cell.length_c   1.000
_cell.angle_alpha   90.00
_cell.angle_beta   90.00
_cell.angle_gamma   90.00
#
_symmetry.space_group_name_H-M   'P 1'
#
loop_
_entity.id
_entity.type
_entity.pdbx_description
1 polymer ?
#
loop_
_entity_poly.entity_id
_entity_poly.type
_entity_poly.pdbx_seq_one_letter_code
_entity_poly.pdbx_strand_id
1 'polypeptide(L)'
;MRFMEHMPLDGGHTWRREEMVTAEEILAAVSARFTLEPLGHDGAAPAETFRIAGTDATVGVIASVTRKFCDRCDRVRLTADGQFRNCLFAHEESDLRTLMRSGADDARLADAMIACVARKLPGHGIDDPSFVQPSRPMSAIGG
;
A
#
# COMPACT_ATOMS: atom_id res chain seq x y z
N MET A 1 5.83 15.21 8.92
CA MET A 1 5.63 15.20 7.44
C MET A 1 5.98 13.82 6.90
N ARG A 2 5.41 13.37 5.77
CA ARG A 2 5.77 12.09 5.14
C ARG A 2 5.94 12.24 3.63
N PHE A 3 6.97 11.62 3.08
CA PHE A 3 7.16 11.42 1.65
C PHE A 3 6.76 9.99 1.29
N MET A 4 6.23 9.79 0.08
CA MET A 4 5.81 8.48 -0.41
C MET A 4 6.29 8.31 -1.85
N GLU A 5 6.89 7.16 -2.14
CA GLU A 5 7.24 6.79 -3.51
C GLU A 5 5.98 6.63 -4.36
N HIS A 6 5.97 7.22 -5.54
CA HIS A 6 4.84 7.13 -6.45
C HIS A 6 4.68 5.69 -6.96
N MET A 7 3.46 5.15 -6.90
CA MET A 7 3.13 3.78 -7.34
C MET A 7 2.30 3.79 -8.64
N PRO A 8 2.37 2.72 -9.46
CA PRO A 8 1.52 2.55 -10.65
C PRO A 8 0.12 2.15 -10.23
N LEU A 9 -0.64 3.10 -9.70
CA LEU A 9 -2.07 2.96 -9.38
C LEU A 9 -2.85 4.16 -9.94
N ASP A 10 -2.28 4.80 -10.95
CA ASP A 10 -2.87 5.89 -11.71
C ASP A 10 -3.86 5.33 -12.75
N GLY A 11 -4.90 6.10 -13.07
CA GLY A 11 -5.90 5.67 -14.06
C GLY A 11 -5.44 5.76 -15.51
N GLY A 12 -4.33 6.46 -15.77
CA GLY A 12 -3.77 6.65 -17.10
C GLY A 12 -2.77 5.57 -17.52
N HIS A 13 -2.33 4.72 -16.59
CA HIS A 13 -1.22 3.78 -16.80
C HIS A 13 0.04 4.45 -17.35
N THR A 14 0.30 5.69 -16.91
CA THR A 14 1.44 6.52 -17.35
C THR A 14 2.60 6.50 -16.37
N TRP A 15 2.49 5.75 -15.26
CA TRP A 15 3.58 5.63 -14.30
C TRP A 15 4.85 5.07 -14.96
N ARG A 16 5.98 5.71 -14.69
CA ARG A 16 7.30 5.28 -15.14
C ARG A 16 8.25 5.18 -13.95
N ARG A 17 8.88 4.02 -13.79
CA ARG A 17 9.82 3.77 -12.68
C ARG A 17 10.97 4.78 -12.68
N GLU A 18 11.46 5.14 -13.87
CA GLU A 18 12.62 6.04 -14.03
C GLU A 18 12.32 7.49 -13.62
N GLU A 19 11.04 7.88 -13.52
CA GLU A 19 10.62 9.24 -13.12
C GLU A 19 10.31 9.33 -11.61
N MET A 20 10.42 8.22 -10.88
CA MET A 20 10.17 8.17 -9.45
C MET A 20 11.34 8.76 -8.68
N VAL A 21 11.05 9.51 -7.61
CA VAL A 21 12.03 9.84 -6.57
C VAL A 21 12.03 8.72 -5.53
N THR A 22 13.14 8.01 -5.43
CA THR A 22 13.33 6.86 -4.55
C THR A 22 13.46 7.27 -3.09
N ALA A 23 13.24 6.32 -2.18
CA ALA A 23 13.48 6.49 -0.75
C ALA A 23 14.93 6.90 -0.45
N GLU A 24 15.90 6.36 -1.20
CA GLU A 24 17.31 6.74 -1.07
C GLU A 24 17.54 8.20 -1.44
N GLU A 25 16.99 8.66 -2.57
CA GLU A 25 17.10 10.06 -3.00
C GLU A 25 16.40 11.02 -2.04
N ILE A 26 15.22 10.64 -1.53
CA ILE A 26 14.51 11.41 -0.50
C ILE A 26 15.37 11.53 0.76
N LEU A 27 15.89 10.42 1.27
CA LEU A 27 16.71 10.41 2.49
C LEU A 27 18.00 11.19 2.29
N ALA A 28 18.66 11.08 1.13
CA ALA A 28 19.85 11.84 0.80
C ALA A 28 19.57 13.35 0.76
N ALA A 29 18.49 13.76 0.09
CA ALA A 29 18.09 15.17 -0.01
C ALA A 29 17.77 15.80 1.36
N VAL A 30 17.09 15.06 2.24
CA VAL A 30 16.80 15.51 3.61
C VAL A 30 18.07 15.52 4.45
N SER A 31 18.89 14.46 4.36
CA SER A 31 20.14 14.32 5.13
C SER A 31 21.20 15.37 4.77
N ALA A 32 21.13 15.95 3.57
CA ALA A 32 21.97 17.07 3.16
C ALA A 32 21.74 18.35 4.00
N ARG A 33 20.61 18.45 4.70
CA ARG A 33 20.25 19.61 5.55
C ARG A 33 20.04 19.28 7.02
N PHE A 34 19.69 18.03 7.33
CA PHE A 34 19.30 17.61 8.68
C PHE A 34 19.97 16.29 9.05
N THR A 35 20.41 16.16 10.29
CA THR A 35 20.83 14.85 10.82
C THR A 35 19.59 14.04 11.19
N LEU A 36 19.46 12.85 10.62
CA LEU A 36 18.30 11.96 10.81
C LEU A 36 18.63 10.83 11.77
N GLU A 37 17.83 10.68 12.82
CA GLU A 37 17.93 9.61 13.81
C GLU A 37 16.75 8.64 13.63
N PRO A 38 16.98 7.36 13.29
CA PRO A 38 15.91 6.39 13.15
C PRO A 38 15.13 6.21 14.46
N LEU A 39 13.80 6.18 14.38
CA LEU A 39 12.92 5.96 15.54
C LEU A 39 12.49 4.50 15.72
N GLY A 40 13.00 3.60 14.89
CA GLY A 40 12.52 2.23 14.81
C GLY A 40 11.27 2.11 13.93
N HIS A 41 10.78 0.88 13.79
CA HIS A 41 9.63 0.55 12.96
C HIS A 41 8.48 0.03 13.82
N ASP A 42 7.30 0.61 13.63
CA ASP A 42 6.09 0.19 14.33
C ASP A 42 5.33 -0.84 13.50
N GLY A 43 5.57 -2.13 13.77
CA GLY A 43 4.76 -3.25 13.25
C GLY A 43 4.43 -3.15 11.76
N ALA A 44 3.17 -2.84 11.46
CA ALA A 44 2.61 -2.76 10.10
C ALA A 44 2.65 -1.35 9.47
N ALA A 45 3.12 -0.33 10.19
CA ALA A 45 3.16 1.03 9.69
C ALA A 45 4.07 1.12 8.45
N PRO A 46 3.63 1.66 7.31
CA PRO A 46 4.41 1.59 6.07
C PRO A 46 5.59 2.58 6.03
N ALA A 47 5.64 3.55 6.95
CA ALA A 47 6.66 4.59 6.95
C ALA A 47 7.85 4.21 7.84
N GLU A 48 9.06 4.28 7.30
CA GLU A 48 10.26 4.45 8.11
C GLU A 48 10.25 5.88 8.67
N THR A 49 10.38 6.04 9.98
CA THR A 49 10.28 7.36 10.64
C THR A 49 11.59 7.75 11.29
N PHE A 50 11.99 9.00 11.07
CA PHE A 50 13.23 9.59 11.56
C PHE A 50 12.92 10.86 12.34
N ARG A 51 13.62 11.05 13.47
CA ARG A 51 13.67 12.32 14.19
C ARG A 51 14.75 13.18 13.58
N ILE A 52 14.51 14.48 13.49
CA ILE A 52 15.56 15.45 13.16
C ILE A 52 16.33 15.78 14.44
N ALA A 53 17.63 15.48 14.47
CA ALA A 53 18.47 15.64 15.65
C ALA A 53 18.40 17.08 16.20
N GLY A 54 18.30 17.19 17.53
CA GLY A 54 18.15 18.48 18.22
C GLY A 54 16.75 19.09 18.15
N THR A 55 15.74 18.36 17.64
CA THR A 55 14.34 18.77 17.60
C THR A 55 13.39 17.62 17.93
N ASP A 56 12.13 17.94 18.21
CA ASP A 56 11.05 16.94 18.31
C ASP A 56 10.36 16.67 16.97
N ALA A 57 10.85 17.26 15.87
CA ALA A 57 10.26 17.11 14.56
C ALA A 57 10.59 15.74 13.93
N THR A 58 9.62 15.19 13.19
CA THR A 58 9.78 13.90 12.50
C THR A 58 9.48 13.99 11.01
N VAL A 59 10.25 13.20 10.26
CA VAL A 59 10.07 12.94 8.83
C VAL A 59 9.88 11.45 8.61
N GLY A 60 8.88 11.08 7.82
CA GLY A 60 8.67 9.70 7.40
C GLY A 60 8.90 9.50 5.91
N VAL A 61 9.39 8.32 5.54
CA VAL A 61 9.52 7.90 4.14
C VAL A 61 8.76 6.58 3.97
N ILE A 62 7.81 6.57 3.03
CA ILE A 62 7.06 5.38 2.64
C ILE A 62 7.65 4.89 1.31
N ALA A 63 8.54 3.91 1.42
CA ALA A 63 9.29 3.32 0.32
C ALA A 63 8.48 2.20 -0.38
N SER A 64 7.32 2.55 -0.92
CA SER A 64 6.34 1.60 -1.47
C SER A 64 6.82 0.79 -2.67
N VAL A 65 7.91 1.18 -3.32
CA VAL A 65 8.48 0.49 -4.48
C VAL A 65 9.84 -0.12 -4.11
N THR A 66 10.77 0.70 -3.59
CA THR A 66 12.17 0.28 -3.39
C THR A 66 12.41 -0.51 -2.10
N ARG A 67 11.58 -0.32 -1.07
CA ARG A 67 11.68 -1.04 0.22
C ARG A 67 10.31 -1.48 0.71
N LYS A 68 9.74 -2.44 -0.02
CA LYS A 68 8.38 -2.96 0.16
C LYS A 68 8.11 -3.42 1.60
N PHE A 69 6.84 -3.31 2.00
CA PHE A 69 6.35 -3.65 3.33
C PHE A 69 5.18 -4.65 3.29
N CYS A 70 5.10 -5.46 2.23
CA CYS A 70 3.99 -6.40 2.04
C CYS A 70 3.99 -7.53 3.08
N ASP A 71 5.18 -7.94 3.53
CA ASP A 71 5.44 -8.96 4.54
C ASP A 71 4.77 -8.67 5.88
N ARG A 72 4.60 -7.39 6.21
CA ARG A 72 3.98 -6.88 7.43
C ARG A 72 2.67 -6.14 7.18
N CYS A 73 2.13 -6.21 5.97
CA CYS A 73 0.89 -5.53 5.62
C CYS A 73 -0.32 -6.28 6.21
N ASP A 74 -1.03 -5.64 7.13
CA ASP A 74 -2.25 -6.14 7.79
C ASP A 74 -3.55 -5.53 7.20
N ARG A 75 -3.42 -4.69 6.17
CA ARG A 75 -4.56 -3.97 5.60
C ARG A 75 -5.39 -4.82 4.66
N VAL A 76 -6.70 -4.62 4.77
CA VAL A 76 -7.75 -5.03 3.83
C VAL A 76 -8.59 -3.80 3.50
N ARG A 77 -9.40 -3.87 2.44
CA ARG A 77 -10.21 -2.74 1.99
C ARG A 77 -11.61 -3.16 1.62
N LEU A 78 -12.58 -2.33 1.99
CA LEU A 78 -13.92 -2.35 1.44
C LEU A 78 -14.08 -1.14 0.52
N THR A 79 -14.34 -1.37 -0.76
CA THR A 79 -14.55 -0.31 -1.74
C THR A 79 -15.95 0.30 -1.63
N ALA A 80 -16.17 1.47 -2.22
CA ALA A 80 -17.47 2.16 -2.19
C ALA A 80 -18.61 1.38 -2.89
N ASP A 81 -18.26 0.56 -3.89
CA ASP A 81 -19.18 -0.37 -4.57
C ASP A 81 -19.33 -1.72 -3.83
N GLY A 82 -18.69 -1.88 -2.67
CA GLY A 82 -18.88 -2.99 -1.75
C GLY A 82 -18.06 -4.25 -2.06
N GLN A 83 -16.90 -4.08 -2.70
CA GLN A 83 -15.94 -5.13 -2.97
C GLN A 83 -14.91 -5.20 -1.83
N PHE A 84 -14.59 -6.42 -1.39
CA PHE A 84 -13.55 -6.68 -0.40
C PHE A 84 -12.24 -7.08 -1.08
N ARG A 85 -11.16 -6.37 -0.73
CA ARG A 85 -9.83 -6.49 -1.35
C ARG A 85 -8.78 -6.78 -0.29
N ASN A 86 -7.85 -7.67 -0.62
CA ASN A 86 -6.71 -8.03 0.23
C ASN A 86 -5.42 -7.23 -0.06
N CYS A 87 -5.40 -6.47 -1.16
CA CYS A 87 -4.25 -5.71 -1.64
C CYS A 87 -4.70 -4.51 -2.48
N LEU A 88 -3.92 -3.43 -2.50
CA LEU A 88 -4.12 -2.33 -3.45
C LEU A 88 -4.01 -2.85 -4.89
N PHE A 89 -3.05 -3.75 -5.13
CA PHE A 89 -2.75 -4.33 -6.42
C PHE A 89 -3.55 -5.61 -6.77
N ALA A 90 -4.63 -5.91 -6.04
CA ALA A 90 -5.43 -7.10 -6.35
C ALA A 90 -6.15 -6.98 -7.71
N HIS A 91 -6.09 -8.03 -8.53
CA HIS A 91 -6.89 -8.15 -9.76
C HIS A 91 -8.28 -8.74 -9.50
N GLU A 92 -8.46 -9.44 -8.39
CA GLU A 92 -9.71 -10.06 -7.98
C GLU A 92 -10.19 -9.48 -6.65
N GLU A 93 -11.51 -9.51 -6.45
CA GLU A 93 -12.18 -8.99 -5.25
C GLU A 93 -13.30 -9.95 -4.83
N SER A 94 -13.78 -9.83 -3.59
CA SER A 94 -14.99 -10.52 -3.13
C SER A 94 -16.18 -9.56 -3.08
N ASP A 95 -17.25 -9.84 -3.82
CA ASP A 95 -18.48 -9.02 -3.83
C ASP A 95 -19.33 -9.26 -2.56
N LEU A 96 -18.97 -8.57 -1.49
CA LEU A 96 -19.70 -8.65 -0.22
C LEU A 96 -21.07 -7.95 -0.30
N ARG A 97 -21.23 -6.94 -1.15
CA ARG A 97 -22.51 -6.22 -1.30
C ARG A 97 -23.59 -7.12 -1.86
N THR A 98 -23.32 -7.83 -2.94
CA THR A 98 -24.29 -8.77 -3.52
C THR A 98 -24.54 -9.93 -2.57
N LEU A 99 -23.48 -10.48 -1.96
CA LEU A 99 -23.60 -11.55 -0.98
C LEU A 99 -24.53 -11.15 0.18
N MET A 100 -24.29 -10.01 0.81
CA MET A 100 -25.13 -9.47 1.90
C MET A 100 -26.57 -9.19 1.45
N ARG A 101 -26.76 -8.59 0.26
CA ARG A 101 -28.10 -8.29 -0.27
C ARG A 101 -28.90 -9.53 -0.68
N SER A 102 -28.22 -10.65 -0.93
CA SER A 102 -28.86 -11.94 -1.16
C SER A 102 -29.28 -12.67 0.14
N GLY A 103 -29.10 -12.05 1.31
CA GLY A 103 -29.48 -12.62 2.60
C GLY A 103 -28.45 -13.58 3.18
N ALA A 104 -27.17 -13.47 2.82
CA ALA A 104 -26.11 -14.22 3.48
C ALA A 104 -26.02 -13.87 4.98
N ASP A 105 -25.73 -14.89 5.79
CA ASP A 105 -25.44 -14.73 7.21
C ASP A 105 -23.98 -14.33 7.44
N ASP A 106 -23.65 -14.02 8.69
CA ASP A 106 -22.31 -13.59 9.09
C ASP A 106 -21.25 -14.66 8.81
N ALA A 107 -21.60 -15.95 8.93
CA ALA A 107 -20.70 -17.06 8.64
C ALA A 107 -20.27 -17.06 7.17
N ARG A 108 -21.23 -16.93 6.24
CA ARG A 108 -20.92 -16.87 4.80
C ARG A 108 -20.14 -15.61 4.41
N LEU A 109 -20.41 -14.48 5.06
CA LEU A 109 -19.61 -13.26 4.86
C LEU A 109 -18.17 -13.46 5.34
N ALA A 110 -17.99 -14.04 6.53
CA ALA A 110 -16.68 -14.34 7.09
C ALA A 110 -15.89 -15.30 6.18
N ASP A 111 -16.52 -16.36 5.67
CA ASP A 111 -15.88 -17.30 4.74
C ASP A 111 -15.39 -16.60 3.46
N ALA A 112 -16.20 -15.69 2.91
CA ALA A 112 -15.82 -14.92 1.72
C ALA A 112 -14.63 -13.97 1.98
N MET A 113 -14.56 -13.38 3.18
CA MET A 113 -13.45 -12.52 3.60
C MET A 113 -12.18 -13.34 3.86
N ILE A 114 -12.28 -14.47 4.56
CA ILE A 114 -11.16 -15.39 4.82
C ILE A 114 -10.59 -15.91 3.50
N ALA A 115 -11.46 -16.36 2.58
CA ALA A 115 -11.03 -16.82 1.26
C ALA A 115 -10.31 -15.71 0.47
N CYS A 116 -10.78 -14.46 0.56
CA CYS A 116 -10.10 -13.31 -0.05
C CYS A 116 -8.69 -13.12 0.53
N VAL A 117 -8.57 -13.08 1.86
CA VAL A 117 -7.27 -12.87 2.53
C VAL A 117 -6.32 -14.03 2.28
N ALA A 118 -6.81 -15.28 2.21
CA ALA A 118 -6.00 -16.46 1.93
C ALA A 118 -5.32 -16.41 0.55
N ARG A 119 -5.86 -15.65 -0.41
CA ARG A 119 -5.24 -15.41 -1.73
C ARG A 119 -4.20 -14.28 -1.75
N LYS A 120 -3.94 -13.63 -0.60
CA LYS A 120 -2.99 -12.51 -0.52
C LYS A 120 -1.58 -12.99 -0.84
N LEU A 121 -0.98 -12.41 -1.87
CA LEU A 121 0.39 -12.73 -2.26
C LEU A 121 1.40 -12.09 -1.28
N PRO A 122 2.61 -12.68 -1.13
CA PRO A 122 3.66 -12.12 -0.28
C PRO A 122 4.11 -10.71 -0.67
N GLY A 123 3.86 -10.30 -1.92
CA GLY A 123 4.15 -8.96 -2.41
C GLY A 123 3.33 -8.61 -3.64
N HIS A 124 3.21 -7.32 -3.95
CA HIS A 124 2.47 -6.83 -5.11
C HIS A 124 3.20 -7.04 -6.46
N GLY A 125 4.41 -7.58 -6.45
CA GLY A 125 5.08 -8.02 -7.68
C GLY A 125 5.58 -6.91 -8.61
N ILE A 126 5.62 -5.63 -8.21
CA ILE A 126 5.97 -4.51 -9.12
C ILE A 126 7.32 -4.65 -9.84
N ASP A 127 8.27 -5.38 -9.26
CA ASP A 127 9.61 -5.58 -9.83
C ASP A 127 9.68 -6.76 -10.77
N ASP A 128 8.61 -7.55 -10.86
CA ASP A 128 8.51 -8.64 -11.81
C ASP A 128 8.26 -8.07 -13.22
N PRO A 129 9.02 -8.47 -14.25
CA PRO A 129 8.76 -8.04 -15.63
C PRO A 129 7.38 -8.41 -16.16
N SER A 130 6.72 -9.41 -15.56
CA SER A 130 5.35 -9.82 -15.87
C SER A 130 4.29 -9.04 -15.09
N PHE A 131 4.69 -8.04 -14.29
CA PHE A 131 3.75 -7.21 -13.53
C PHE A 131 2.75 -6.53 -14.46
N VAL A 132 1.47 -6.74 -14.16
CA VAL A 132 0.35 -6.08 -14.82
C VAL A 132 -0.28 -5.11 -13.82
N GLN A 133 -0.41 -3.84 -14.21
CA GLN A 133 -1.08 -2.85 -13.37
C GLN A 133 -2.57 -3.23 -13.20
N PRO A 134 -3.14 -3.14 -11.99
CA PRO A 134 -4.55 -3.37 -11.77
C PRO A 134 -5.42 -2.40 -12.58
N SER A 135 -6.59 -2.86 -13.01
CA SER A 135 -7.53 -2.04 -13.76
C SER A 135 -8.17 -0.91 -12.94
N ARG A 136 -8.28 -1.08 -11.61
CA ARG A 136 -8.87 -0.07 -10.72
C ARG A 136 -7.79 0.90 -10.23
N PRO A 137 -7.89 2.21 -10.53
CA PRO A 137 -6.98 3.21 -9.98
C PRO A 137 -7.25 3.46 -8.49
N MET A 138 -6.32 4.13 -7.79
CA MET A 138 -6.46 4.46 -6.36
C MET A 138 -7.82 5.09 -6.00
N SER A 139 -8.29 6.02 -6.83
CA SER A 139 -9.56 6.73 -6.65
C SER A 139 -10.78 5.80 -6.66
N ALA A 140 -10.72 4.71 -7.41
CA ALA A 140 -11.81 3.74 -7.51
C ALA A 140 -11.82 2.74 -6.36
N ILE A 141 -10.75 2.65 -5.58
CA ILE A 141 -10.66 1.71 -4.46
C ILE A 141 -10.79 2.39 -3.10
N GLY A 142 -10.87 3.73 -3.02
CA GLY A 142 -11.26 4.50 -1.82
C GLY A 142 -10.14 5.36 -1.22
N GLY A 143 -9.33 6.00 -2.06
CA GLY A 143 -8.11 6.73 -1.69
C GLY A 143 -7.79 7.81 -2.70
#